data_AF-A0A0A0EEC0-F1
#
_entry.id   AF-A0A0A0EEC0-F1
#
_cell.length_a   1.000
_cell.length_b   1.000
_cell.length_c   1.000
_cell.angle_alpha   90.00
_cell.angle_beta   90.00
_cell.angle_gamma   90.00
#
_symmetry.space_group_name_H-M   'P 1'
#
loop_
_entity.id
_entity.type
_entity.pdbx_description
1 polymer ?
#
loop_
_entity_poly.entity_id
_entity_poly.type
_entity_poly.pdbx_seq_one_letter_code
_entity_poly.pdbx_strand_id
1 'polypeptide(L)'
;MTDRRDDPEGLEVFFDAARRDRPRLSDDALARMTAQALDMQPGRAAAPAPVARRGFWSQLIATIGGWPALAGLATAGVAGLWIGAVPPAMLQTLASDLTGAAETTEDDIYLVDPIPGYMLSLNLAEGS
;
A
#
# COMPACT_ATOMS: atom_id res chain seq x y z
N MET A 1 23.56 16.51 11.26
CA MET A 1 24.77 15.84 10.74
C MET A 1 24.38 14.44 10.28
N THR A 2 23.83 14.29 9.06
CA THR A 2 23.76 13.06 8.22
C THR A 2 22.71 13.30 7.13
N ASP A 3 23.09 13.97 6.05
CA ASP A 3 22.40 13.84 4.77
C ASP A 3 23.41 14.14 3.65
N ARG A 4 24.08 13.08 3.18
CA ARG A 4 25.06 13.09 2.08
C ARG A 4 25.34 11.66 1.62
N ARG A 5 24.29 10.85 1.46
CA ARG A 5 24.46 9.43 1.06
C ARG A 5 23.72 9.04 -0.21
N ASP A 6 22.80 9.87 -0.70
CA ASP A 6 22.02 9.61 -1.91
C ASP A 6 22.29 10.68 -2.98
N ASP A 7 23.56 10.97 -3.26
CA ASP A 7 23.95 11.78 -4.40
C ASP A 7 24.18 10.86 -5.62
N PRO A 8 23.23 10.80 -6.58
CA PRO A 8 23.37 9.96 -7.76
C PRO A 8 24.59 10.35 -8.61
N GLU A 9 25.01 11.62 -8.58
CA GLU A 9 26.20 12.08 -9.32
C GLU A 9 27.49 11.48 -8.76
N GLY A 10 27.55 11.23 -7.45
CA GLY A 10 28.68 10.57 -6.80
C GLY A 10 28.80 9.09 -7.18
N LEU A 11 27.67 8.39 -7.38
CA LEU A 11 27.65 6.97 -7.77
C LEU A 11 28.05 6.78 -9.24
N GLU A 12 27.66 7.71 -10.11
CA GLU A 12 28.01 7.64 -11.53
C GLU A 12 29.51 7.54 -11.74
N VAL A 13 30.33 8.28 -10.98
CA VAL A 13 31.80 8.21 -11.05
C VAL A 13 32.32 6.79 -10.78
N PHE A 14 31.76 6.07 -9.80
CA PHE A 14 32.16 4.70 -9.50
C PHE A 14 31.70 3.70 -10.58
N PHE A 15 30.50 3.88 -11.13
CA PHE A 15 30.03 3.05 -12.25
C PHE A 15 30.82 3.29 -13.53
N ASP A 16 31.26 4.52 -13.76
CA ASP A 16 32.12 4.90 -14.86
C ASP A 16 33.52 4.28 -14.73
N ALA A 17 34.08 4.25 -13.51
CA ALA A 17 35.32 3.54 -13.22
C ALA A 17 35.17 2.03 -13.45
N ALA A 18 34.09 1.41 -12.95
CA ALA A 18 33.82 -0.02 -13.13
C ALA A 18 33.55 -0.42 -14.60
N ARG A 19 33.03 0.49 -15.42
CA ARG A 19 32.88 0.27 -16.87
C ARG A 19 34.21 0.31 -17.62
N ARG A 20 35.15 1.16 -17.17
CA ARG A 20 36.49 1.28 -17.77
C ARG A 20 37.39 0.10 -17.39
N ASP A 21 37.32 -0.33 -16.14
CA ASP A 21 38.08 -1.49 -15.63
C ASP A 21 37.13 -2.65 -15.35
N ARG A 22 36.75 -3.37 -16.41
CA ARG A 22 35.93 -4.58 -16.28
C ARG A 22 36.83 -5.77 -15.95
N PRO A 23 36.85 -6.26 -14.70
CA PRO A 23 37.59 -7.48 -14.39
C PRO A 23 37.02 -8.63 -15.22
N ARG A 24 37.91 -9.34 -15.91
CA ARG A 24 37.53 -10.53 -16.66
C ARG A 24 37.09 -11.61 -15.67
N LEU A 25 35.88 -12.15 -15.87
CA LEU A 25 35.41 -13.29 -15.08
C LEU A 25 36.36 -14.48 -15.33
N SER A 26 36.80 -15.15 -14.26
CA SER A 26 37.61 -16.36 -14.38
C SER A 26 36.77 -17.51 -14.93
N ASP A 27 37.40 -18.44 -15.65
CA ASP A 27 36.72 -19.60 -16.24
C ASP A 27 36.04 -20.46 -15.16
N ASP A 28 36.66 -20.55 -13.98
CA ASP A 28 36.12 -21.23 -12.81
C ASP A 28 34.87 -20.52 -12.24
N ALA A 29 34.84 -19.19 -12.20
CA ALA A 29 33.65 -18.44 -11.83
C ALA A 29 32.51 -18.59 -12.85
N LEU A 30 32.84 -18.61 -14.16
CA LEU A 30 31.87 -18.89 -15.22
C LEU A 30 31.27 -20.30 -15.06
N ALA A 31 32.11 -21.32 -14.83
CA ALA A 31 31.68 -22.70 -14.66
C ALA A 31 30.77 -22.88 -13.43
N ARG A 32 31.09 -22.22 -12.30
CA ARG A 32 30.21 -22.22 -11.12
C ARG A 32 28.89 -21.51 -11.39
N MET A 33 28.91 -20.36 -12.05
CA MET A 33 27.69 -19.60 -12.39
C MET A 33 26.76 -20.41 -13.30
N THR A 34 27.31 -21.09 -14.32
CA THR A 34 26.51 -21.92 -15.22
C THR A 34 25.95 -23.15 -14.51
N ALA A 35 26.74 -23.80 -13.65
CA ALA A 35 26.26 -24.91 -12.82
C ALA A 35 25.11 -24.49 -11.90
N GLN A 36 25.24 -23.34 -11.22
CA GLN A 36 24.18 -22.76 -10.39
C GLN A 36 22.93 -22.41 -11.22
N ALA A 37 23.11 -21.83 -12.41
CA ALA A 37 22.01 -21.51 -13.29
C ALA A 37 21.26 -22.77 -13.75
N LEU A 38 21.98 -23.86 -14.03
CA LEU A 38 21.39 -25.16 -14.38
C LEU A 38 20.69 -25.82 -13.19
N ASP A 39 21.23 -25.68 -11.98
CA ASP A 39 20.60 -26.18 -10.75
C ASP A 39 19.30 -25.44 -10.40
N MET A 40 19.16 -24.19 -10.86
CA MET A 40 17.92 -23.40 -10.78
C MET A 40 16.97 -23.57 -11.99
N GLN A 41 17.38 -24.33 -13.03
CA GLN A 41 16.51 -24.66 -14.17
C GLN A 41 15.46 -25.79 -13.97
N PRO A 42 15.47 -26.67 -12.94
CA PRO A 42 14.40 -27.64 -12.75
C PRO A 42 13.12 -26.90 -12.34
N GLY A 43 12.31 -26.58 -13.35
CA GLY A 43 11.10 -25.76 -13.25
C GLY A 43 10.85 -24.91 -14.50
N ARG A 44 11.85 -24.69 -15.36
CA ARG A 44 11.71 -23.88 -16.59
C ARG A 44 11.22 -24.68 -17.81
N ALA A 45 11.15 -26.01 -17.71
CA ALA A 45 10.72 -26.91 -18.77
C ALA A 45 9.31 -27.49 -18.56
N ALA A 46 8.38 -26.71 -18.04
CA ALA A 46 6.98 -26.88 -18.42
C ALA A 46 6.68 -25.79 -19.44
N ALA A 47 6.32 -26.17 -20.67
CA ALA A 47 5.57 -25.27 -21.53
C ALA A 47 4.48 -24.62 -20.66
N PRO A 48 4.26 -23.29 -20.72
CA PRO A 48 3.23 -22.68 -19.90
C PRO A 48 1.95 -23.47 -20.14
N ALA A 49 1.46 -24.14 -19.09
CA ALA A 49 0.16 -24.78 -19.13
C ALA A 49 -0.82 -23.73 -19.67
N PRO A 50 -1.81 -24.10 -20.52
CA PRO A 50 -2.76 -23.15 -21.06
C PRO A 50 -3.24 -22.29 -19.89
N VAL A 51 -2.92 -21.00 -19.95
CA VAL A 51 -3.12 -20.09 -18.82
C VAL A 51 -4.62 -20.17 -18.53
N ALA A 52 -5.00 -20.84 -17.44
CA ALA A 52 -6.39 -20.88 -17.02
C ALA A 52 -6.86 -19.44 -17.02
N ARG A 53 -7.96 -19.14 -17.71
CA ARG A 53 -8.48 -17.76 -17.87
C ARG A 53 -8.43 -17.10 -16.51
N ARG A 54 -7.42 -16.25 -16.31
CA ARG A 54 -7.15 -15.63 -15.03
C ARG A 54 -8.38 -14.78 -14.74
N GLY A 55 -9.07 -15.07 -13.65
CA GLY A 55 -10.28 -14.34 -13.30
C GLY A 55 -9.99 -12.84 -13.22
N PHE A 56 -10.99 -12.01 -13.51
CA PHE A 56 -10.88 -10.54 -13.55
C PHE A 56 -10.04 -9.95 -12.40
N TRP A 57 -10.27 -10.44 -11.18
CA TRP A 57 -9.52 -10.05 -9.97
C TRP A 57 -8.02 -10.34 -10.03
N SER A 58 -7.63 -11.50 -10.55
CA SER A 58 -6.21 -11.85 -10.68
C SER A 58 -5.49 -11.02 -11.73
N GLN A 59 -6.22 -10.56 -12.76
CA GLN A 59 -5.69 -9.67 -13.78
C GLN A 59 -5.54 -8.25 -13.24
N LEU A 60 -6.49 -7.78 -12.42
CA LEU A 60 -6.40 -6.50 -11.71
C LEU A 60 -5.23 -6.47 -10.72
N ILE A 61 -5.01 -7.54 -9.95
CA ILE A 61 -3.86 -7.66 -9.05
C ILE A 61 -2.56 -7.68 -9.85
N ALA A 62 -2.52 -8.38 -11.00
CA ALA A 62 -1.34 -8.41 -11.87
C ALA A 62 -1.02 -7.03 -12.48
N THR A 63 -2.01 -6.24 -12.89
CA THR A 63 -1.78 -4.88 -13.40
C THR A 63 -1.29 -3.90 -12.35
N ILE A 64 -1.64 -4.10 -11.07
CA ILE A 64 -1.21 -3.23 -9.96
C ILE A 64 0.22 -3.57 -9.48
N GLY A 65 0.81 -4.69 -9.95
CA GLY A 65 2.17 -5.10 -9.58
C GLY A 65 2.26 -6.48 -8.93
N GLY A 66 1.16 -7.23 -8.90
CA GLY A 66 1.09 -8.60 -8.41
C GLY A 66 1.06 -8.70 -6.88
N TRP A 67 1.50 -9.86 -6.37
CA TRP A 67 1.56 -10.16 -4.95
C TRP A 67 2.35 -9.14 -4.09
N PRO A 68 3.50 -8.58 -4.53
CA PRO A 68 4.21 -7.58 -3.70
C PRO A 68 3.42 -6.27 -3.54
N ALA A 69 2.66 -5.83 -4.56
CA ALA A 69 1.80 -4.66 -4.44
C ALA A 69 0.64 -4.91 -3.46
N LEU A 70 0.06 -6.11 -3.48
CA LEU A 70 -1.01 -6.50 -2.54
C LEU A 70 -0.51 -6.60 -1.10
N ALA A 71 0.70 -7.13 -0.91
CA ALA A 71 1.36 -7.17 0.40
C ALA A 71 1.62 -5.75 0.92
N GLY A 72 2.11 -4.84 0.08
CA GLY A 72 2.29 -3.43 0.43
C GLY A 72 0.98 -2.74 0.84
N LEU A 73 -0.10 -2.97 0.10
CA LEU A 73 -1.43 -2.44 0.43
C LEU A 73 -1.94 -2.96 1.77
N ALA A 74 -1.77 -4.26 2.05
CA ALA A 74 -2.16 -4.86 3.32
C ALA A 74 -1.35 -4.26 4.49
N THR A 75 -0.03 -4.13 4.33
CA THR A 75 0.82 -3.50 5.35
C THR A 75 0.47 -2.03 5.56
N ALA A 76 0.18 -1.28 4.49
CA ALA A 76 -0.27 0.11 4.58
C ALA A 76 -1.61 0.22 5.31
N GLY A 77 -2.54 -0.72 5.08
CA GLY A 77 -3.81 -0.80 5.81
C GLY A 77 -3.62 -1.07 7.30
N VAL A 78 -2.76 -2.04 7.66
CA VAL A 78 -2.42 -2.33 9.06
C VAL A 78 -1.73 -1.14 9.72
N ALA A 79 -0.82 -0.47 9.02
CA ALA A 79 -0.17 0.73 9.52
C ALA A 79 -1.17 1.88 9.72
N GLY A 80 -2.10 2.08 8.79
CA GLY A 80 -3.18 3.07 8.91
C GLY A 80 -4.10 2.75 10.10
N LEU A 81 -4.46 1.48 10.29
CA LEU A 81 -5.26 1.04 11.44
C LEU A 81 -4.51 1.27 12.76
N TRP A 82 -3.22 0.97 12.82
CA TRP A 82 -2.38 1.20 13.99
C TRP A 82 -2.30 2.69 14.34
N ILE A 83 -2.06 3.55 13.34
CA ILE A 83 -2.00 5.00 13.51
C ILE A 83 -3.36 5.56 13.94
N GLY A 84 -4.47 5.05 13.40
CA GLY A 84 -5.82 5.47 13.76
C GLY A 84 -6.25 5.03 15.16
N ALA A 85 -5.84 3.83 15.60
CA ALA A 85 -6.17 3.30 16.92
C ALA A 85 -5.42 4.02 18.06
N VAL A 86 -4.20 4.48 17.80
CA VAL A 86 -3.41 5.27 18.76
C VAL A 86 -3.00 6.58 18.09
N PRO A 87 -3.94 7.54 17.96
CA PRO A 87 -3.65 8.79 17.29
C PRO A 87 -2.56 9.55 18.08
N PRO A 88 -1.42 9.87 17.48
CA PRO A 88 -0.39 10.72 18.09
C PRO A 88 -1.00 12.04 18.55
N ALA A 89 -0.56 12.59 19.68
CA ALA A 89 -1.12 13.82 20.26
C ALA A 89 -1.27 14.98 19.25
N MET A 90 -0.32 15.09 18.31
CA MET A 90 -0.32 16.09 17.23
C MET A 90 -1.47 15.92 16.23
N LEU A 91 -1.90 14.68 15.95
CA LEU A 91 -3.05 14.39 15.08
C LEU A 91 -4.39 14.68 15.78
N GLN A 92 -4.45 14.53 17.12
CA GLN A 92 -5.63 14.89 17.90
C GLN A 92 -5.85 16.41 17.91
N THR A 93 -4.79 17.19 18.08
CA THR A 93 -4.84 18.67 18.00
C THR A 93 -5.26 19.15 16.62
N LEU A 94 -4.71 18.57 15.55
CA LEU A 94 -5.11 18.93 14.18
C LEU A 94 -6.55 18.51 13.85
N ALA A 95 -7.00 17.34 14.32
CA ALA A 95 -8.36 16.90 14.11
C ALA A 95 -9.37 17.81 14.83
N SER A 96 -9.09 18.21 16.08
CA SER A 96 -9.95 19.13 16.86
C SER A 96 -10.00 20.53 16.26
N ASP A 97 -8.89 21.02 15.71
CA ASP A 97 -8.80 22.31 15.03
C ASP A 97 -9.52 22.31 13.67
N LEU A 98 -9.35 21.24 12.88
CA LEU A 98 -9.99 21.09 11.56
C LEU A 98 -11.50 20.82 11.62
N THR A 99 -11.96 20.07 12.64
CA THR A 99 -13.39 19.74 12.78
C THR A 99 -14.17 20.76 13.60
N GLY A 100 -13.50 21.77 14.17
CA GLY A 100 -14.12 22.71 15.11
C GLY A 100 -14.63 22.05 16.40
N ALA A 101 -14.27 20.78 16.65
CA ALA A 101 -14.73 20.00 17.79
C ALA A 101 -14.16 20.50 19.14
N ALA A 102 -13.24 21.47 19.11
CA ALA A 102 -12.80 22.19 20.31
C ALA A 102 -13.93 23.00 20.96
N GLU A 103 -15.03 23.32 20.27
CA GLU A 103 -16.16 24.05 20.88
C GLU A 103 -17.39 23.20 21.22
N THR A 104 -17.45 21.92 20.82
CA THR A 104 -18.70 21.12 20.93
C THR A 104 -18.55 19.77 21.65
N THR A 105 -17.46 19.58 22.40
CA THR A 105 -17.37 18.49 23.38
C THR A 105 -17.67 19.12 24.74
N GLU A 106 -18.92 19.14 25.22
CA GLU A 106 -19.36 18.06 26.12
C GLU A 106 -20.88 17.83 26.23
N ASP A 107 -21.79 18.67 25.69
CA ASP A 107 -23.23 18.58 26.05
C ASP A 107 -24.22 18.12 24.95
N ASP A 108 -23.86 18.10 23.66
CA ASP A 108 -24.87 17.91 22.59
C ASP A 108 -24.91 16.52 21.91
N ILE A 109 -24.10 15.56 22.36
CA ILE A 109 -24.12 14.18 21.80
C ILE A 109 -25.40 13.41 22.17
N TYR A 110 -26.17 13.88 23.15
CA TYR A 110 -27.39 13.23 23.63
C TYR A 110 -28.71 13.78 23.06
N LEU A 111 -28.66 14.75 22.14
CA LEU A 111 -29.85 15.41 21.59
C LEU A 111 -30.05 15.20 20.09
N VAL A 112 -29.63 14.03 19.58
CA VAL A 112 -30.07 13.54 18.28
C VAL A 112 -31.21 12.57 18.53
N ASP A 113 -32.46 13.04 18.47
CA ASP A 113 -33.64 12.18 18.37
C ASP A 113 -33.86 11.81 16.89
N PRO A 114 -33.57 10.58 16.45
CA PRO A 114 -33.86 10.15 15.10
C PRO A 114 -35.36 9.81 14.96
N ILE A 115 -36.17 10.86 14.79
CA ILE A 115 -37.52 10.88 14.16
C ILE A 115 -38.57 9.92 14.75
N PRO A 116 -39.75 10.49 15.04
CA PRO A 116 -40.99 9.78 14.87
C PRO A 116 -41.90 10.48 13.86
N GLY A 117 -41.77 10.08 12.60
CA GLY A 117 -42.57 10.54 11.46
C GLY A 117 -43.96 9.91 11.44
N TYR A 118 -44.71 10.03 12.54
CA TYR A 118 -46.09 9.52 12.65
C TYR A 118 -47.14 10.63 12.85
N MET A 119 -46.78 11.91 12.66
CA MET A 119 -47.74 13.02 12.79
C MET A 119 -48.51 13.39 11.52
N LEU A 120 -48.28 12.72 10.39
CA LEU A 120 -48.93 13.07 9.12
C LEU A 120 -50.16 12.22 8.76
N SER A 121 -50.52 11.21 9.56
CA SER A 121 -51.75 10.42 9.36
C SER A 121 -52.96 10.90 10.18
N LEU A 122 -52.79 11.84 11.11
CA LEU A 122 -53.89 12.40 11.92
C LEU A 122 -54.60 13.59 11.25
N ASN A 123 -54.07 14.14 10.15
CA ASN A 123 -54.70 15.24 9.41
C ASN A 123 -55.58 14.78 8.24
N LEU A 124 -55.93 13.48 8.17
CA LEU A 124 -56.84 12.94 7.14
C LEU A 124 -58.23 12.55 7.68
N ALA A 125 -58.55 12.89 8.94
CA ALA A 125 -59.83 12.54 9.58
C ALA A 125 -60.68 13.74 10.02
N GLU A 126 -60.32 14.97 9.66
CA GLU A 126 -61.07 16.16 10.02
C GLU A 126 -61.26 17.07 8.79
N GLY A 127 -62.23 16.70 7.94
CA GLY A 127 -62.57 17.54 6.78
C GLY A 127 -63.34 16.88 5.65
N SER A 128 -64.45 16.19 5.94
CA SER A 128 -65.65 16.16 5.07
C SER A 128 -66.87 15.66 5.83
#